data_AF-A0A0T7FVJ7-F1
#
_entry.id   AF-A0A0T7FVJ7-F1
#
_cell.length_a   1.000
_cell.length_b   1.000
_cell.length_c   1.000
_cell.angle_alpha   90.00
_cell.angle_beta   90.00
_cell.angle_gamma   90.00
#
_symmetry.space_group_name_H-M   'P 1'
#
loop_
_entity.id
_entity.type
_entity.pdbx_description
1 polymer ?
#
loop_
_entity_poly.entity_id
_entity_poly.type
_entity_poly.pdbx_seq_one_letter_code
_entity_poly.pdbx_strand_id
1 'polypeptide(L)'
;MSTDTERAVLAGGCFWGMQDLIRRYPGVISTRVGYTGGDVPNATYRNHGNHAEAIEIAFDPTRISYRDLLEFSSRSMIRRRSIARATTSAPAIVPQSST
;
A
#
# COMPACT_ATOMS: atom_id res chain seq x y z
N MET A 1 -2.95 19.61 18.62
CA MET A 1 -1.82 18.70 18.33
C MET A 1 -2.10 18.12 16.96
N SER A 2 -1.28 18.47 15.96
CA SER A 2 -1.38 17.88 14.64
C SER A 2 -1.07 16.40 14.79
N THR A 3 -2.08 15.54 14.64
CA THR A 3 -1.88 14.10 14.49
C THR A 3 -1.22 13.90 13.13
N ASP A 4 0.10 14.04 13.10
CA ASP A 4 0.91 13.89 11.89
C ASP A 4 0.75 12.45 11.41
N THR A 5 -0.12 12.28 10.43
CA THR A 5 -0.46 10.97 9.88
C THR A 5 0.40 10.77 8.64
N GLU A 6 1.33 9.84 8.73
CA GLU A 6 2.17 9.49 7.60
C GLU A 6 1.47 8.49 6.69
N ARG A 7 1.85 8.52 5.42
CA ARG A 7 1.32 7.61 4.39
C ARG A 7 2.46 6.79 3.81
N ALA A 8 2.27 5.49 3.74
CA ALA A 8 3.14 4.56 3.06
C ALA A 8 2.39 3.91 1.90
N VAL A 9 2.99 3.86 0.71
CA VAL A 9 2.48 3.04 -0.39
C VAL A 9 3.36 1.84 -0.55
N LEU A 10 2.80 0.63 -0.52
CA LEU A 10 3.51 -0.62 -0.78
C LEU A 10 2.93 -1.28 -2.03
N ALA A 11 3.75 -1.52 -3.05
CA ALA A 11 3.35 -2.20 -4.29
C ALA A 11 4.01 -3.58 -4.42
N GLY A 12 3.41 -4.54 -5.12
CA GLY A 12 4.14 -5.74 -5.58
C GLY A 12 3.62 -7.10 -5.07
N GLY A 13 2.36 -7.22 -4.70
CA GLY A 13 1.78 -8.50 -4.30
C GLY A 13 0.28 -8.40 -4.08
N CYS A 14 -0.36 -9.54 -3.81
CA CYS A 14 -1.81 -9.57 -3.59
C CYS A 14 -2.19 -8.68 -2.40
N PHE A 15 -2.84 -7.55 -2.70
CA PHE A 15 -3.14 -6.52 -1.71
C PHE A 15 -4.12 -7.00 -0.63
N TRP A 16 -4.96 -8.00 -0.90
CA TRP A 16 -5.95 -8.54 0.05
C TRP A 16 -5.27 -9.14 1.29
N GLY A 17 -4.25 -9.98 1.09
CA GLY A 17 -3.53 -10.61 2.20
C GLY A 17 -2.76 -9.59 3.03
N MET A 18 -2.15 -8.60 2.37
CA MET A 18 -1.39 -7.55 3.05
C MET A 18 -2.29 -6.58 3.82
N GLN A 19 -3.42 -6.18 3.24
CA GLN A 19 -4.38 -5.30 3.88
C GLN A 19 -4.97 -5.93 5.14
N ASP A 20 -5.35 -7.21 5.10
CA ASP A 20 -5.95 -7.88 6.26
C ASP A 20 -4.98 -7.98 7.44
N LEU A 21 -3.69 -8.16 7.14
CA LEU A 21 -2.64 -8.22 8.14
C LEU A 21 -2.31 -6.85 8.71
N ILE A 22 -2.12 -5.83 7.85
CA ILE A 22 -1.70 -4.48 8.26
C ILE A 22 -2.82 -3.74 8.99
N ARG A 23 -4.08 -3.89 8.59
CA ARG A 23 -5.21 -3.21 9.25
C ARG A 23 -5.38 -3.61 10.73
N ARG A 24 -4.85 -4.77 11.13
CA ARG A 24 -4.89 -5.27 12.51
C ARG A 24 -3.74 -4.74 13.36
N TYR A 25 -2.77 -4.06 12.75
CA TYR A 25 -1.57 -3.61 13.43
C TYR A 25 -1.83 -2.33 14.23
N PRO A 26 -1.41 -2.25 15.50
CA PRO A 26 -1.60 -1.05 16.32
C PRO A 26 -0.79 0.12 15.74
N GLY A 27 -1.46 1.25 15.51
CA GLY A 27 -0.86 2.44 14.89
C GLY A 27 -1.26 2.66 13.43
N VAL A 28 -1.92 1.68 12.80
CA VAL A 28 -2.53 1.88 11.48
C VAL A 28 -3.89 2.57 11.64
N ILE A 29 -4.05 3.71 10.97
CA ILE A 29 -5.26 4.54 11.02
C ILE A 29 -6.22 4.12 9.91
N SER A 30 -5.72 3.96 8.69
CA SER A 30 -6.52 3.55 7.53
C SER A 30 -5.67 2.86 6.49
N THR A 31 -6.28 1.95 5.72
CA THR A 31 -5.64 1.32 4.57
C THR A 31 -6.52 1.49 3.33
N ARG A 32 -5.92 1.71 2.17
CA ARG A 32 -6.61 1.81 0.88
C ARG A 32 -5.86 0.97 -0.14
N VAL A 33 -6.58 0.28 -1.01
CA VAL A 33 -5.98 -0.54 -2.07
C VAL A 33 -6.25 0.10 -3.42
N GLY A 34 -5.33 -0.08 -4.35
CA GLY A 34 -5.47 0.41 -5.70
C GLY A 34 -4.30 0.02 -6.58
N TYR A 35 -4.16 0.76 -7.68
CA TYR A 35 -3.25 0.44 -8.76
C TYR A 35 -2.25 1.57 -8.94
N THR A 36 -0.98 1.24 -9.15
CA THR A 36 0.10 2.23 -9.34
C THR A 36 1.17 1.75 -10.31
N GLY A 37 1.90 2.69 -10.91
CA GLY A 37 3.07 2.42 -11.75
C GLY A 37 2.79 1.98 -13.18
N GLY A 38 1.53 1.95 -13.63
CA GLY A 38 1.18 1.72 -15.03
C GLY A 38 0.85 3.00 -15.79
N ASP A 39 0.88 2.92 -17.12
CA ASP A 39 0.67 4.05 -18.03
C ASP A 39 -0.79 4.39 -18.31
N VAL A 40 -1.74 3.55 -17.83
CA VAL A 40 -3.17 3.72 -18.13
C VAL A 40 -3.82 4.67 -17.12
N PRO A 41 -4.42 5.79 -17.55
CA PRO A 41 -5.25 6.61 -16.67
C PRO A 41 -6.54 5.86 -16.30
N ASN A 42 -7.00 5.98 -15.05
CA ASN A 42 -8.21 5.32 -14.53
C ASN A 42 -8.17 3.78 -14.56
N ALA A 43 -7.08 3.20 -14.06
CA ALA A 43 -6.98 1.75 -13.85
C ALA A 43 -8.16 1.23 -13.01
N THR A 44 -8.85 0.21 -13.52
CA THR A 44 -9.95 -0.47 -12.83
C THR A 44 -9.55 -1.89 -12.48
N TYR A 45 -10.29 -2.53 -11.57
CA TYR A 45 -10.02 -3.93 -11.21
C TYR A 45 -9.98 -4.85 -12.43
N ARG A 46 -10.87 -4.63 -13.40
CA ARG A 46 -10.95 -5.44 -14.62
C ARG A 46 -9.95 -5.01 -15.69
N ASN A 47 -9.51 -3.76 -15.67
CA ASN A 47 -8.63 -3.19 -16.68
C ASN A 47 -7.59 -2.27 -16.04
N HIS A 48 -6.51 -2.88 -15.55
CA HIS A 48 -5.37 -2.20 -14.96
C HIS A 48 -4.06 -2.45 -15.72
N GLY A 49 -4.09 -3.18 -16.85
CA GLY A 49 -2.94 -3.35 -17.75
C GLY A 49 -1.65 -3.75 -17.02
N ASN A 50 -0.63 -2.89 -17.11
CA ASN A 50 0.67 -3.06 -16.45
C ASN A 50 0.77 -2.39 -15.06
N HIS A 51 -0.33 -1.89 -14.50
CA HIS A 51 -0.30 -1.35 -13.14
C HIS A 51 0.00 -2.45 -12.13
N ALA A 52 0.86 -2.14 -11.18
CA ALA A 52 1.09 -2.98 -10.02
C ALA A 52 -0.01 -2.77 -8.99
N GLU A 53 -0.42 -3.87 -8.38
CA GLU A 53 -1.24 -3.88 -7.17
C GLU A 53 -0.48 -3.20 -6.02
N ALA A 54 -1.12 -2.19 -5.41
CA ALA A 54 -0.54 -1.42 -4.31
C ALA A 54 -1.56 -1.12 -3.20
N ILE A 55 -1.02 -0.91 -2.00
CA ILE A 55 -1.76 -0.53 -0.80
C ILE A 55 -1.19 0.77 -0.22
N GLU A 56 -2.05 1.76 -0.02
CA GLU A 56 -1.82 2.94 0.80
C GLU A 56 -2.12 2.62 2.26
N ILE A 57 -1.23 3.01 3.15
CA ILE A 57 -1.38 2.80 4.59
C ILE A 57 -1.17 4.17 5.24
N ALA A 58 -2.22 4.69 5.86
CA ALA A 58 -2.14 5.84 6.74
C ALA A 58 -1.88 5.34 8.16
N PHE A 59 -0.78 5.77 8.78
CA PHE A 59 -0.34 5.33 10.09
C PHE A 59 0.18 6.48 10.94
N ASP A 60 0.20 6.26 12.25
CA ASP A 60 0.78 7.18 13.22
C ASP A 60 2.27 6.85 13.41
N PRO A 61 3.20 7.72 12.95
CA PRO A 61 4.64 7.50 13.06
C PRO A 61 5.13 7.45 14.51
N THR A 62 4.32 7.94 15.47
CA THR A 62 4.64 7.82 16.90
C THR A 62 4.39 6.42 17.45
N ARG A 63 3.61 5.59 16.75
CA ARG A 63 3.24 4.23 17.17
C ARG A 63 3.89 3.15 16.32
N ILE A 64 4.04 3.39 15.02
CA ILE A 64 4.66 2.46 14.07
C ILE A 64 5.49 3.25 13.07
N SER A 65 6.73 2.81 12.82
CA SER A 65 7.57 3.49 11.84
C SER A 65 7.35 2.94 10.44
N TYR A 66 7.64 3.77 9.44
CA TYR A 66 7.66 3.33 8.04
C TYR A 66 8.55 2.11 7.79
N ARG A 67 9.67 2.02 8.54
CA ARG A 67 10.60 0.90 8.45
C ARG A 67 9.96 -0.40 8.92
N ASP A 68 9.15 -0.35 9.98
CA ASP A 68 8.43 -1.53 10.48
C ASP A 68 7.42 -2.06 9.45
N LEU A 69 6.72 -1.15 8.76
CA LEU A 69 5.81 -1.50 7.67
C LEU A 69 6.56 -2.15 6.49
N LEU A 70 7.72 -1.59 6.14
CA LEU A 70 8.61 -2.14 5.12
C LEU A 70 9.13 -3.53 5.48
N GLU A 71 9.54 -3.73 6.72
CA GLU A 71 10.05 -5.01 7.22
C GLU A 71 8.92 -6.07 7.26
N PHE A 72 7.73 -5.68 7.72
CA PHE A 72 6.54 -6.53 7.70
C PHE A 72 6.19 -6.97 6.28
N SER A 73 6.16 -6.02 5.34
CA SER A 73 5.91 -6.27 3.94
C SER A 73 6.98 -7.20 3.35
N SER A 74 8.26 -6.91 3.60
CA SER A 74 9.39 -7.69 3.09
C SER A 74 9.35 -9.12 3.59
N ARG A 75 9.05 -9.35 4.87
CA ARG A 75 8.95 -10.69 5.46
C ARG A 75 7.83 -11.53 4.84
N SER A 76 6.75 -10.89 4.40
CA SER A 76 5.63 -11.53 3.69
C SER A 76 5.91 -11.70 2.18
N MET A 77 6.60 -10.74 1.55
CA MET A 77 6.92 -10.72 0.12
C MET A 77 8.13 -11.55 -0.30
N ILE A 78 9.05 -11.91 0.60
CA ILE A 78 10.27 -12.69 0.26
C ILE A 78 9.95 -14.06 -0.39
N ARG A 79 8.70 -14.55 -0.34
CA ARG A 79 8.27 -15.75 -1.08
C ARG A 79 7.86 -15.52 -2.54
N ARG A 80 7.70 -14.27 -3.03
CA ARG A 80 7.36 -13.97 -4.42
C ARG A 80 8.17 -12.77 -4.90
N ARG A 81 9.12 -13.01 -5.82
CA ARG A 81 9.94 -11.98 -6.48
C ARG A 81 9.08 -10.89 -7.13
N SER A 82 8.80 -9.82 -6.39
CA SER A 82 8.11 -8.63 -6.91
C SER A 82 8.57 -7.42 -6.12
N ILE A 83 9.04 -6.41 -6.85
CA ILE A 83 9.70 -5.21 -6.30
C ILE A 83 8.69 -4.39 -5.49
N ALA A 84 8.93 -4.32 -4.18
CA ALA A 84 8.22 -3.40 -3.30
C ALA A 84 8.77 -1.98 -3.47
N ARG A 85 8.14 -1.21 -4.36
CA ARG A 85 8.35 0.23 -4.38
C ARG A 85 7.56 0.83 -3.22
N ALA A 86 8.28 1.12 -2.15
CA ALA A 86 7.73 1.78 -0.99
C ALA A 86 8.05 3.27 -1.08
N THR A 87 7.05 4.13 -1.13
CA THR A 87 7.25 5.59 -1.11
C THR A 87 6.35 6.24 -0.07
N THR A 88 6.91 7.22 0.65
CA THR A 88 6.20 8.10 1.59
C THR A 88 5.60 9.32 0.90
N SER A 89 6.09 9.68 -0.29
CA SER A 89 5.47 10.68 -1.16
C SER A 89 4.43 9.99 -2.05
N ALA A 90 3.15 10.33 -1.84
CA ALA A 90 2.01 9.69 -2.49
C ALA A 90 2.11 9.73 -4.04
N PRO A 91 2.37 8.60 -4.72
CA PRO A 91 2.00 8.48 -6.11
C PRO A 91 0.47 8.34 -6.16
N ALA A 92 -0.15 8.81 -7.24
CA ALA A 92 -1.58 8.67 -7.45
C ALA A 92 -1.98 7.19 -7.47
N ILE A 93 -2.39 6.65 -6.32
CA ILE A 93 -3.09 5.37 -6.26
C ILE A 93 -4.45 5.63 -6.88
N VAL A 94 -4.72 4.99 -8.01
CA VAL A 94 -6.08 4.96 -8.54
C VAL A 94 -6.89 4.06 -7.61
N PRO A 95 -7.83 4.60 -6.82
CA PRO A 95 -8.59 3.80 -5.89
C PRO A 95 -9.40 2.77 -6.68
N GLN A 96 -9.47 1.54 -6.16
CA GLN A 96 -10.35 0.53 -6.72
C GLN A 96 -11.81 1.02 -6.59
N SER A 97 -12.35 1.60 -7.66
CA SER A 97 -13.76 1.98 -7.72
C SER A 97 -14.57 0.71 -7.94
N SER A 98 -15.43 0.36 -6.99
CA SER A 98 -16.35 -0.77 -7.11
C SER A 98 -17.44 -0.45 -8.14
N THR A 99 -17.19 -0.75 -9.41
CA THR A 99 -18.25 -0.88 -10.43
C THR A 99 -17.84 -1.94 -11.44
#